data_AF-A0A090QHR1-F1
#
_entry.id   AF-A0A090QHR1-F1
#
_cell.length_a   1.000
_cell.length_b   1.000
_cell.length_c   1.000
_cell.angle_alpha   90.00
_cell.angle_beta   90.00
_cell.angle_gamma   90.00
#
_symmetry.space_group_name_H-M   'P 1'
#
loop_
_entity.id
_entity.type
_entity.pdbx_description
1 polymer ?
#
loop_
_entity_poly.entity_id
_entity_poly.type
_entity_poly.pdbx_seq_one_letter_code
_entity_poly.pdbx_strand_id
1 'polypeptide(L)'
;MRFFLKNMPDNLTLVVTSRTLPPLGTANLRIRDLLIEVDNSLLAFDEEETERFFHKRIADQVEVSVLKSLHTQVEGWPSALQLIALHAQQKPDT
;
A
#
# COMPACT_ATOMS: atom_id res chain seq x y z
N MET A 1 -0.90 -20.85 -14.99
CA MET A 1 0.16 -20.08 -14.28
C MET A 1 1.30 -20.92 -13.72
N ARG A 2 1.05 -22.03 -12.98
CA ARG A 2 2.13 -22.85 -12.40
C ARG A 2 3.18 -23.37 -13.41
N PHE A 3 2.76 -23.76 -14.60
CA PHE A 3 3.67 -24.18 -15.67
C PHE A 3 4.59 -23.03 -16.13
N PHE A 4 4.02 -21.84 -16.30
CA PHE A 4 4.75 -20.65 -16.71
C PHE A 4 5.81 -20.26 -15.68
N LEU A 5 5.44 -20.20 -14.39
CA LEU A 5 6.38 -19.89 -13.30
C LEU A 5 7.53 -20.90 -13.17
N LYS A 6 7.30 -22.17 -13.52
CA LYS A 6 8.34 -23.20 -13.52
C LYS A 6 9.31 -23.07 -14.70
N ASN A 7 8.87 -22.50 -15.82
CA ASN A 7 9.63 -22.37 -17.06
C ASN A 7 9.87 -20.89 -17.40
N MET A 8 9.83 -20.01 -16.39
CA MET A 8 9.97 -18.58 -16.60
C MET A 8 11.42 -18.29 -16.98
N PRO A 9 11.68 -17.53 -18.05
CA PRO A 9 13.05 -17.17 -18.42
C PRO A 9 13.61 -16.15 -17.40
N ASP A 10 14.93 -16.15 -17.21
CA ASP A 10 15.60 -15.34 -16.20
C ASP A 10 15.50 -13.82 -16.42
N ASN A 11 15.13 -13.41 -17.64
CA ASN A 11 14.94 -12.00 -18.01
C ASN A 11 13.50 -11.49 -17.79
N LEU A 12 12.65 -12.26 -17.10
CA LEU A 12 11.28 -11.87 -16.80
C LEU A 12 11.05 -11.74 -15.30
N THR A 13 10.34 -10.68 -14.91
CA THR A 13 9.83 -10.52 -13.53
C THR A 13 8.31 -10.45 -13.57
N LEU A 14 7.65 -11.27 -12.76
CA LEU A 14 6.19 -11.29 -12.66
C LEU A 14 5.74 -10.52 -11.40
N VAL A 15 4.92 -9.49 -11.59
CA VAL A 15 4.23 -8.79 -10.50
C VAL A 15 2.76 -9.23 -10.48
N VAL A 16 2.30 -9.70 -9.32
CA VAL A 16 0.91 -10.15 -9.13
C VAL A 16 0.30 -9.40 -7.97
N THR A 17 -0.85 -8.77 -8.20
CA THR A 17 -1.70 -8.22 -7.14
C THR A 17 -2.92 -9.11 -6.98
N SER A 18 -3.30 -9.42 -5.74
CA SER A 18 -4.45 -10.27 -5.45
C SER A 18 -5.04 -9.92 -4.10
N ARG A 19 -6.36 -10.09 -3.95
CA ARG A 19 -7.06 -9.97 -2.67
C ARG A 19 -7.01 -11.25 -1.84
N THR A 20 -6.62 -12.36 -2.45
CA THR A 20 -6.50 -13.68 -1.81
C THR A 20 -5.19 -14.33 -2.21
N LEU A 21 -4.72 -15.33 -1.45
CA LEU A 21 -3.51 -16.06 -1.81
C LEU A 21 -3.70 -16.76 -3.17
N PRO A 22 -2.96 -16.35 -4.22
CA PRO A 22 -3.18 -16.91 -5.55
C PRO A 22 -2.61 -18.33 -5.61
N PRO A 23 -3.21 -19.26 -6.37
CA PRO A 23 -2.79 -20.66 -6.46
C PRO A 23 -1.54 -20.83 -7.35
N LEU A 24 -0.47 -20.10 -7.04
CA LEU A 24 0.80 -20.07 -7.79
C LEU A 24 1.85 -21.05 -7.23
N GLY A 25 1.57 -21.68 -6.09
CA GLY A 25 2.56 -22.46 -5.36
C GLY A 25 3.58 -21.56 -4.65
N THR A 26 3.09 -20.50 -4.01
CA THR A 26 3.88 -19.48 -3.31
C THR A 26 4.87 -20.08 -2.30
N ALA A 27 4.48 -21.13 -1.58
CA ALA A 27 5.39 -21.85 -0.67
C ALA A 27 6.66 -22.36 -1.37
N ASN A 28 6.53 -22.90 -2.58
CA ASN A 28 7.68 -23.39 -3.35
C ASN A 28 8.53 -22.24 -3.92
N LEU A 29 7.92 -21.09 -4.24
CA LEU A 29 8.67 -19.91 -4.65
C LEU A 29 9.44 -19.30 -3.47
N ARG A 30 8.83 -19.27 -2.27
CA ARG A 30 9.43 -18.79 -1.03
C ARG A 30 10.65 -19.62 -0.61
N ILE A 31 10.54 -20.95 -0.62
CA ILE A 31 11.67 -21.85 -0.26
C ILE A 31 12.85 -21.69 -1.24
N ARG A 32 12.59 -21.23 -2.47
CA ARG A 32 13.60 -21.05 -3.51
C ARG A 32 14.14 -19.61 -3.58
N ASP A 33 13.73 -18.73 -2.67
CA ASP A 33 14.04 -17.28 -2.70
C ASP A 33 13.65 -16.59 -4.02
N LEU A 34 12.59 -17.10 -4.68
CA LEU A 34 12.03 -16.55 -5.93
C LEU A 34 10.75 -15.75 -5.69
N LEU A 35 10.53 -15.27 -4.46
CA LEU A 35 9.31 -14.58 -4.08
C LEU A 35 9.62 -13.42 -3.15
N ILE A 36 9.15 -12.23 -3.53
CA ILE A 36 9.00 -11.08 -2.64
C ILE A 36 7.51 -10.95 -2.34
N GLU A 37 7.17 -10.92 -1.06
CA GLU A 37 5.78 -10.77 -0.60
C GLU A 37 5.60 -9.40 0.04
N VAL A 38 4.60 -8.66 -0.45
CA VAL A 38 4.11 -7.43 0.18
C VAL A 38 2.72 -7.75 0.68
N ASP A 39 2.59 -7.88 2.00
CA ASP A 39 1.32 -8.18 2.64
C ASP A 39 0.55 -6.89 2.97
N ASN A 40 -0.60 -7.08 3.61
CA ASN A 40 -1.49 -6.00 3.98
C ASN A 40 -0.82 -4.95 4.90
N SER A 41 -0.01 -5.40 5.85
CA SER A 41 0.68 -4.50 6.78
C SER A 41 1.78 -3.69 6.10
N LEU A 42 2.42 -4.24 5.07
CA LEU A 42 3.40 -3.50 4.26
C LEU A 42 2.75 -2.55 3.25
N LEU A 43 1.46 -2.72 2.96
CA LEU A 43 0.69 -1.80 2.09
C LEU A 43 0.06 -0.64 2.87
N ALA A 44 -0.28 -0.85 4.13
CA ALA A 44 -0.76 0.20 5.01
C ALA A 44 0.38 1.18 5.27
N PHE A 45 0.11 2.47 5.15
CA PHE A 45 1.07 3.49 5.51
C PHE A 45 1.34 3.47 7.00
N ASP A 46 2.59 3.69 7.37
CA ASP A 46 2.92 4.06 8.74
C ASP A 46 2.57 5.54 9.03
N GLU A 47 2.85 5.99 10.25
CA GLU A 47 2.59 7.38 10.66
C GLU A 47 3.39 8.37 9.81
N GLU A 48 4.67 8.10 9.53
CA GLU A 48 5.55 8.98 8.76
C GLU A 48 5.08 9.09 7.30
N GLU A 49 4.70 7.96 6.70
CA GLU A 49 4.15 7.89 5.36
C GLU A 49 2.82 8.64 5.26
N THR A 50 1.98 8.55 6.29
CA THR A 50 0.71 9.29 6.36
C THR A 50 0.95 10.79 6.44
N GLU A 51 1.88 11.23 7.30
CA GLU A 51 2.25 12.64 7.39
C GLU A 51 2.79 13.17 6.06
N ARG A 52 3.73 12.43 5.45
CA ARG A 52 4.29 12.75 4.14
C ARG A 52 3.25 12.75 3.04
N PHE A 53 2.25 11.87 3.11
CA PHE A 53 1.17 11.79 2.13
C PHE A 53 0.30 13.05 2.14
N PHE A 54 -0.06 13.55 3.33
CA PHE A 54 -0.87 14.75 3.49
C PHE A 54 -0.09 16.03 3.20
N HIS A 55 1.16 16.14 3.68
CA HIS A 55 2.02 17.30 3.38
C HIS A 55 2.27 17.53 1.88
N LYS A 56 2.21 16.47 1.07
CA LYS A 56 2.34 16.58 -0.40
C LYS A 56 1.04 16.99 -1.11
N ARG A 57 -0.11 16.87 -0.46
CA ARG A 57 -1.44 17.01 -1.09
C ARG A 57 -2.23 18.20 -0.55
N ILE A 58 -2.01 18.62 0.68
CA ILE A 58 -2.69 19.75 1.31
C ILE A 58 -1.67 20.86 1.47
N ALA A 59 -2.02 22.07 1.01
CA ALA A 59 -1.13 23.23 1.08
C ALA A 59 -0.94 23.70 2.54
N ASP A 60 -1.98 23.59 3.35
CA ASP A 60 -1.94 23.90 4.77
C ASP A 60 -1.37 22.73 5.57
N GLN A 61 -0.48 23.04 6.51
CA GLN A 61 0.09 22.05 7.41
C GLN A 61 -0.99 21.54 8.36
N VAL A 62 -1.38 20.29 8.19
CA VAL A 62 -2.27 19.60 9.12
C VAL A 62 -1.48 19.25 10.37
N GLU A 63 -2.07 19.50 11.54
CA GLU A 63 -1.42 19.18 12.81
C GLU A 63 -1.11 17.67 12.91
N VAL A 64 0.10 17.34 13.35
CA VAL A 64 0.58 15.95 13.49
C VAL A 64 -0.35 15.10 14.37
N SER A 65 -0.93 15.69 15.42
CA SER A 65 -1.88 15.00 16.31
C SER A 65 -3.14 14.54 15.57
N VAL A 66 -3.62 15.34 14.62
CA VAL A 66 -4.76 15.03 13.75
C VAL A 66 -4.37 13.93 12.77
N LEU A 67 -3.18 14.00 12.17
CA LEU A 67 -2.69 13.00 11.22
C LEU A 67 -2.51 11.62 11.88
N LYS A 68 -2.00 11.56 13.11
CA LYS A 68 -1.93 10.32 13.90
C LYS A 68 -3.30 9.75 14.23
N SER A 69 -4.25 10.62 14.59
CA SER A 69 -5.63 10.21 14.85
C SER A 69 -6.30 9.64 13.59
N LEU A 70 -6.09 10.28 12.44
CA LEU A 70 -6.59 9.80 11.15
C LEU A 70 -5.94 8.47 10.75
N HIS A 71 -4.62 8.36 10.87
CA HIS A 71 -3.88 7.12 10.63
C HIS A 71 -4.48 5.96 11.43
N THR A 72 -4.72 6.16 12.72
CA THR A 72 -5.32 5.15 13.61
C THR A 72 -6.75 4.79 13.16
N GLN A 73 -7.56 5.77 12.76
CA GLN A 73 -8.95 5.53 12.36
C GLN A 73 -9.07 4.74 11.05
N VAL A 74 -8.15 4.94 10.12
CA VAL A 74 -8.17 4.26 8.81
C VAL A 74 -7.12 3.17 8.69
N GLU A 75 -6.44 2.84 9.78
CA GLU A 75 -5.38 1.82 9.85
C GLU A 75 -4.31 2.02 8.77
N GLY A 76 -3.95 3.28 8.48
CA GLY A 76 -2.95 3.63 7.46
C GLY A 76 -3.37 3.34 6.01
N TRP A 77 -4.63 2.97 5.74
CA TRP A 77 -5.04 2.57 4.39
C TRP A 77 -5.00 3.73 3.38
N PRO A 78 -4.15 3.64 2.32
CA PRO A 78 -3.95 4.74 1.38
C PRO A 78 -5.23 5.19 0.67
N SER A 79 -6.14 4.26 0.36
CA SER A 79 -7.42 4.57 -0.28
C SER A 79 -8.32 5.43 0.62
N ALA A 80 -8.37 5.15 1.92
CA ALA A 80 -9.16 5.92 2.87
C ALA A 80 -8.52 7.29 3.12
N LEU A 81 -7.20 7.35 3.30
CA LEU A 81 -6.43 8.59 3.40
C LEU A 81 -6.62 9.48 2.17
N GLN A 82 -6.65 8.90 0.96
CA GLN A 82 -6.90 9.62 -0.29
C GLN A 82 -8.30 10.21 -0.35
N LEU A 83 -9.34 9.51 0.11
CA LEU A 83 -10.70 10.04 0.18
C LEU A 83 -10.80 11.23 1.14
N ILE A 84 -10.15 11.13 2.30
CA ILE A 84 -10.08 12.22 3.28
C ILE A 84 -9.36 13.44 2.69
N ALA A 85 -8.21 13.23 2.05
CA ALA A 85 -7.45 14.30 1.40
C ALA A 85 -8.25 15.00 0.29
N LEU A 86 -8.99 14.24 -0.53
CA LEU A 86 -9.86 14.82 -1.57
C LEU A 86 -10.99 15.66 -0.96
N HIS A 87 -11.59 15.20 0.15
CA HIS A 87 -12.63 15.97 0.83
C HIS A 87 -12.07 17.27 1.45
N ALA A 88 -10.89 17.21 2.04
CA ALA A 88 -10.22 18.38 2.61
C ALA A 88 -9.87 19.42 1.54
N GLN A 89 -9.40 19.01 0.36
CA GLN A 89 -9.11 19.93 -0.75
C GLN A 89 -10.37 20.63 -1.30
N GLN A 90 -11.55 19.99 -1.22
CA GLN A 90 -12.81 20.54 -1.71
C GLN A 90 -13.46 21.55 -0.75
N LYS A 91 -13.06 21.54 0.52
CA LYS A 91 -13.42 22.57 1.51
C LYS A 91 -12.21 23.45 1.79
N PRO A 92 -11.84 24.38 0.89
CA PRO A 92 -11.06 25.52 1.36
C PRO A 92 -11.93 26.24 2.39
N ASP A 93 -11.37 26.47 3.57
CA ASP A 93 -12.07 27.07 4.72
C ASP A 93 -13.04 28.18 4.32
N THR A 94 -14.26 28.10 4.85
CA THR A 94 -15.21 29.22 4.92
C THR A 94 -15.09 29.86 6.31
#